data_AF-A0A0M2GG06-F1
#
_entry.id   AF-A0A0M2GG06-F1
#
_cell.length_a   1.000
_cell.length_b   1.000
_cell.length_c   1.000
_cell.angle_alpha   90.00
_cell.angle_beta   90.00
_cell.angle_gamma   90.00
#
_symmetry.space_group_name_H-M   'P 1'
#
loop_
_entity.id
_entity.type
_entity.pdbx_description
1 polymer ?
#
loop_
_entity_poly.entity_id
_entity_poly.type
_entity_poly.pdbx_seq_one_letter_code
_entity_poly.pdbx_strand_id
1 'polypeptide(L)'
;LIGRWQAFLFFPLLTLEGFNLHVSSVRSLANRSLTHRALDGVLLFAHFAVYLTALFWLLPLGMAIAFLAVHQCLFGVYLGSLFAPNHKGMPILKGADRPDFLRRQVLTSRNVRGGRLTDIALGGLNHQIEHHLFPSMP
;
A
#
# COMPACT_ATOMS: atom_id res chain seq x y z
N LEU A 1 -3.33 25.35 -7.18
CA LEU A 1 -4.78 25.33 -6.85
C LEU A 1 -5.21 24.05 -6.13
N ILE A 2 -4.77 22.85 -6.55
CA ILE A 2 -5.20 21.56 -5.94
C ILE A 2 -4.62 21.34 -4.52
N GLY A 3 -3.38 21.75 -4.25
CA GLY A 3 -2.70 21.47 -2.98
C GLY A 3 -3.41 22.00 -1.72
N ARG A 4 -4.28 23.02 -1.81
CA ARG A 4 -5.06 23.52 -0.67
C ARG A 4 -6.13 22.53 -0.19
N TRP A 5 -6.55 21.61 -1.06
CA TRP A 5 -7.58 20.60 -0.78
C TRP A 5 -6.98 19.23 -0.46
N GLN A 6 -5.65 19.09 -0.39
CA GLN A 6 -4.97 17.80 -0.26
C GLN A 6 -5.49 16.96 0.91
N ALA A 7 -5.81 17.58 2.05
CA ALA A 7 -6.28 16.86 3.23
C ALA A 7 -7.67 16.23 3.01
N PHE A 8 -8.54 16.93 2.28
CA PHE A 8 -9.89 16.45 1.96
C PHE A 8 -9.88 15.45 0.81
N LEU A 9 -9.02 15.66 -0.18
CA LEU A 9 -8.87 14.76 -1.32
C LEU A 9 -8.15 13.46 -0.96
N PHE A 10 -7.37 13.43 0.12
CA PHE A 10 -6.61 12.26 0.54
C PHE A 10 -7.50 11.01 0.68
N PHE A 11 -8.58 11.08 1.47
CA PHE A 11 -9.42 9.90 1.73
C PHE A 11 -10.22 9.42 0.51
N PRO A 12 -10.87 10.29 -0.29
CA PRO A 12 -11.47 9.88 -1.55
C PRO A 12 -10.45 9.29 -2.54
N LEU A 13 -9.24 9.84 -2.61
CA LEU A 13 -8.21 9.28 -3.49
C LEU A 13 -7.70 7.92 -3.01
N LEU A 14 -7.73 7.63 -1.71
CA LEU A 14 -7.39 6.30 -1.21
C LEU A 14 -8.33 5.21 -1.73
N THR A 15 -9.57 5.52 -2.10
CA THR A 15 -10.46 4.50 -2.70
C THR A 15 -9.95 4.03 -4.08
N LEU A 16 -9.03 4.78 -4.69
CA LEU A 16 -8.38 4.42 -5.95
C LEU A 16 -7.01 3.76 -5.74
N GLU A 17 -6.49 3.73 -4.51
CA GLU A 17 -5.14 3.24 -4.24
C GLU A 17 -5.02 1.74 -4.54
N GLY A 18 -6.04 0.94 -4.24
CA GLY A 18 -6.05 -0.49 -4.58
C GLY A 18 -5.85 -0.72 -6.08
N PHE A 19 -6.54 0.07 -6.92
CA PHE A 19 -6.36 0.01 -8.37
C PHE A 19 -4.98 0.50 -8.81
N ASN A 20 -4.49 1.59 -8.21
CA ASN A 20 -3.14 2.12 -8.48
C ASN A 20 -2.05 1.07 -8.19
N LEU A 21 -2.20 0.31 -7.10
CA LEU A 21 -1.29 -0.78 -6.73
C LEU A 21 -1.34 -1.92 -7.75
N HIS A 22 -2.54 -2.37 -8.15
CA HIS A 22 -2.66 -3.40 -9.19
C HIS A 22 -2.00 -2.99 -10.51
N VAL A 23 -2.24 -1.75 -10.96
CA VAL A 23 -1.59 -1.20 -12.16
C VAL A 23 -0.08 -1.14 -11.99
N SER A 24 0.40 -0.68 -10.83
CA SER A 24 1.84 -0.60 -10.53
C SER A 24 2.50 -1.99 -10.49
N SER A 25 1.84 -3.00 -9.92
CA SER A 25 2.31 -4.39 -9.92
C SER A 25 2.41 -4.98 -11.32
N VAL A 26 1.44 -4.70 -12.20
CA VAL A 26 1.53 -5.15 -13.60
C VAL A 26 2.65 -4.41 -14.33
N ARG A 27 2.79 -3.09 -14.13
CA ARG A 27 3.88 -2.30 -14.73
C ARG A 27 5.26 -2.75 -14.23
N SER A 28 5.39 -3.16 -12.97
CA SER A 28 6.68 -3.60 -12.42
C SER A 28 7.20 -4.86 -13.11
N LEU A 29 6.34 -5.68 -13.73
CA LEU A 29 6.78 -6.82 -14.55
C LEU A 29 7.58 -6.40 -15.79
N ALA A 30 7.54 -5.13 -16.21
CA ALA A 30 8.42 -4.63 -17.26
C ALA A 30 9.87 -4.44 -16.77
N ASN A 31 10.12 -4.40 -15.45
CA ASN A 31 11.45 -4.27 -14.89
C ASN A 31 12.27 -5.54 -15.13
N ARG A 32 13.38 -5.40 -15.86
CA ARG A 32 14.29 -6.51 -16.18
C ARG A 32 15.20 -6.93 -15.02
N SER A 33 15.30 -6.13 -13.96
CA SER A 33 16.09 -6.48 -12.78
C SER A 33 15.37 -7.44 -11.82
N LEU A 34 14.12 -7.81 -12.10
CA LEU A 34 13.37 -8.77 -11.28
C LEU A 34 13.93 -10.19 -11.48
N THR A 35 14.45 -10.77 -10.40
CA THR A 35 15.06 -12.10 -10.40
C THR A 35 14.11 -13.21 -10.84
N HIS A 36 12.84 -13.16 -10.40
CA HIS A 36 11.84 -14.19 -10.65
C HIS A 36 10.64 -13.70 -11.47
N ARG A 37 10.89 -12.77 -12.41
CA ARG A 37 9.87 -12.07 -13.19
C ARG A 37 8.76 -12.94 -13.80
N ALA A 38 9.12 -14.12 -14.32
CA ALA A 38 8.15 -15.04 -14.92
C ALA A 38 7.22 -15.64 -13.86
N LEU A 39 7.77 -16.07 -12.72
CA LEU A 39 7.01 -16.59 -11.60
C LEU A 39 6.12 -15.50 -10.99
N ASP A 40 6.66 -14.30 -10.75
CA ASP A 40 5.90 -13.15 -10.24
C ASP A 40 4.72 -12.82 -11.16
N GLY A 41 4.95 -12.85 -12.48
CA GLY A 41 3.90 -12.65 -13.48
C GLY A 41 2.83 -13.73 -13.42
N VAL A 42 3.22 -15.01 -13.42
CA VAL A 42 2.27 -16.14 -13.36
C VAL A 42 1.43 -16.05 -12.09
N LEU A 43 2.05 -15.82 -10.93
CA LEU A 43 1.34 -15.70 -9.66
C LEU A 43 0.37 -14.51 -9.65
N LEU A 44 0.79 -13.36 -10.18
CA LEU A 44 -0.06 -12.17 -10.27
C LEU A 44 -1.28 -12.42 -11.17
N PHE A 45 -1.09 -12.97 -12.38
CA PHE A 45 -2.18 -13.24 -13.29
C PHE A 45 -3.08 -14.38 -12.79
N ALA A 46 -2.52 -15.41 -12.17
CA ALA A 46 -3.28 -16.47 -11.52
C ALA A 46 -4.16 -15.92 -10.39
N HIS A 47 -3.61 -15.02 -9.58
CA HIS A 47 -4.37 -14.34 -8.54
C HIS A 47 -5.60 -13.61 -9.11
N PHE A 48 -5.41 -12.79 -10.17
CA PHE A 48 -6.52 -12.11 -10.82
C PHE A 48 -7.54 -13.07 -11.42
N ALA A 49 -7.09 -14.11 -12.12
CA ALA A 49 -7.96 -15.08 -12.75
C ALA A 49 -8.81 -15.85 -11.72
N VAL A 50 -8.18 -16.34 -10.64
CA VAL A 50 -8.88 -17.05 -9.57
C VAL A 50 -9.90 -16.14 -8.89
N TYR A 51 -9.49 -14.92 -8.52
CA TYR A 51 -10.37 -13.96 -7.85
C TYR A 51 -11.58 -13.57 -8.71
N LEU A 52 -11.36 -13.16 -9.97
CA LEU A 52 -12.44 -12.75 -10.86
C LEU A 52 -13.35 -13.92 -11.24
N THR A 53 -12.77 -15.11 -11.50
CA THR A 53 -13.58 -16.31 -11.80
C THR A 53 -14.47 -16.67 -10.62
N ALA A 54 -13.93 -16.73 -9.40
CA ALA A 54 -14.74 -16.99 -8.22
C ALA A 54 -15.86 -15.96 -8.06
N LEU A 55 -15.56 -14.67 -8.27
CA LEU A 55 -16.54 -13.60 -8.11
C LEU A 55 -17.70 -13.71 -9.11
N PHE A 56 -17.41 -13.88 -10.40
CA PHE A 56 -18.43 -13.99 -11.45
C PHE A 56 -19.08 -15.37 -11.53
N TRP A 57 -18.49 -16.39 -10.90
CA TRP A 57 -19.12 -17.71 -10.75
C TRP A 57 -20.13 -17.73 -9.61
N LEU A 58 -19.82 -17.10 -8.48
CA LEU A 58 -20.65 -17.14 -7.27
C LEU A 58 -21.78 -16.10 -7.27
N LEU A 59 -21.60 -14.95 -7.92
CA LEU A 59 -22.54 -13.83 -7.84
C LEU A 59 -23.18 -13.50 -9.19
N PRO A 60 -24.46 -13.07 -9.22
CA PRO A 60 -25.04 -12.44 -10.40
C PRO A 60 -24.20 -11.25 -10.88
N LEU A 61 -24.15 -11.02 -12.19
CA LEU A 61 -23.25 -10.04 -12.83
C LEU A 61 -23.25 -8.66 -12.14
N GLY A 62 -24.43 -8.11 -11.85
CA GLY A 62 -24.55 -6.81 -11.19
C GLY A 62 -23.98 -6.79 -9.76
N MET A 63 -24.19 -7.86 -8.99
CA MET A 63 -23.65 -8.00 -7.64
C MET A 63 -22.13 -8.22 -7.67
N ALA A 64 -21.63 -8.99 -8.63
CA ALA A 64 -20.19 -9.19 -8.83
C ALA A 64 -19.47 -7.86 -9.09
N ILE A 65 -20.00 -7.03 -9.99
CA ILE A 65 -19.43 -5.72 -10.30
C ILE A 65 -19.50 -4.79 -9.07
N ALA A 66 -20.64 -4.74 -8.38
CA ALA A 66 -20.81 -3.92 -7.19
C ALA A 66 -19.85 -4.35 -6.06
N PHE A 67 -19.72 -5.66 -5.82
CA PHE A 67 -18.78 -6.22 -4.86
C PHE A 67 -17.35 -5.85 -5.22
N LEU A 68 -16.94 -6.02 -6.49
CA LEU A 68 -15.61 -5.68 -6.96
C LEU A 68 -15.29 -4.20 -6.67
N ALA A 69 -16.20 -3.30 -7.01
CA ALA A 69 -16.01 -1.86 -6.79
C ALA A 69 -15.88 -1.52 -5.30
N VAL A 70 -16.79 -2.00 -4.46
CA VAL A 70 -16.75 -1.75 -3.00
C VAL A 70 -15.51 -2.36 -2.38
N HIS A 71 -15.18 -3.60 -2.73
CA HIS A 71 -14.00 -4.29 -2.23
C HIS A 71 -12.72 -3.52 -2.56
N GLN A 72 -12.54 -3.09 -3.82
CA GLN A 72 -11.36 -2.35 -4.25
C GLN A 72 -11.25 -0.96 -3.57
N CYS A 73 -12.38 -0.27 -3.40
CA CYS A 73 -12.42 0.99 -2.65
C CYS A 73 -11.99 0.82 -1.19
N LEU A 74 -12.55 -0.18 -0.50
CA LEU A 74 -12.23 -0.46 0.90
C LEU A 74 -10.80 -0.96 1.07
N PHE A 75 -10.32 -1.79 0.14
CA PHE A 75 -8.94 -2.26 0.11
C PHE A 75 -7.95 -1.10 -0.01
N GLY A 76 -8.22 -0.12 -0.89
CA GLY A 76 -7.40 1.08 -1.01
C GLY A 76 -7.39 1.94 0.24
N VAL A 77 -8.55 2.17 0.87
CA VAL A 77 -8.66 2.89 2.15
C VAL A 77 -7.90 2.18 3.26
N TYR A 78 -8.04 0.86 3.35
CA TYR A 78 -7.34 0.03 4.33
C TYR A 78 -5.82 0.14 4.15
N LEU A 79 -5.28 -0.19 2.97
CA LEU A 79 -3.84 -0.12 2.72
C LEU A 79 -3.28 1.30 2.89
N GLY A 80 -3.98 2.31 2.38
CA GLY A 80 -3.60 3.70 2.59
C GLY A 80 -3.53 4.08 4.06
N SER A 81 -4.44 3.53 4.89
CA SER A 81 -4.43 3.73 6.34
C SER A 81 -3.33 2.96 7.05
N LEU A 82 -2.79 1.88 6.48
CA LEU A 82 -1.62 1.19 7.02
C LEU A 82 -0.33 2.00 6.79
N PHE A 83 -0.16 2.56 5.59
CA PHE A 83 1.07 3.26 5.21
C PHE A 83 1.11 4.73 5.67
N ALA A 84 0.02 5.46 5.51
CA ALA A 84 0.01 6.91 5.72
C ALA A 84 0.41 7.35 7.14
N PRO A 85 0.04 6.65 8.23
CA PRO A 85 0.45 7.04 9.57
C PRO A 85 1.97 7.12 9.76
N ASN A 86 2.73 6.35 8.99
CA ASN A 86 4.18 6.28 9.13
C ASN A 86 4.85 7.66 9.03
N HIS A 87 4.50 8.42 7.99
CA HIS A 87 5.11 9.71 7.70
C HIS A 87 4.17 10.89 7.98
N LYS A 88 2.88 10.66 8.25
CA LYS A 88 1.90 11.74 8.43
C LYS A 88 2.13 12.48 9.76
N GLY A 89 2.43 13.77 9.66
CA GLY A 89 2.71 14.64 10.81
C GLY A 89 4.16 14.54 11.30
N MET A 90 5.05 13.88 10.55
CA MET A 90 6.49 13.88 10.83
C MET A 90 7.18 15.08 10.16
N PRO A 91 8.35 15.51 10.66
CA PRO A 91 9.12 16.60 10.08
C PRO A 91 9.38 16.42 8.58
N ILE A 92 9.09 17.47 7.81
CA ILE A 92 9.42 17.54 6.38
C ILE A 92 10.81 18.14 6.25
N LEU A 93 11.78 17.32 5.84
CA LEU A 93 13.18 17.75 5.67
C LEU A 93 13.31 18.68 4.44
N LYS A 94 13.85 19.89 4.64
CA LYS A 94 14.04 20.92 3.59
C LYS A 94 15.50 21.36 3.53
N GLY A 95 15.96 21.76 2.34
CA GLY A 95 17.28 22.38 2.16
C GLY A 95 18.46 21.40 2.22
N ALA A 96 19.65 21.97 2.43
CA ALA A 96 20.94 21.26 2.43
C ALA A 96 21.24 20.51 3.74
N ASP A 97 20.60 20.88 4.86
CA ASP A 97 20.77 20.23 6.18
C ASP A 97 19.96 18.93 6.30
N ARG A 98 20.06 18.04 5.31
CA ARG A 98 19.42 16.74 5.41
C ARG A 98 20.21 15.88 6.40
N PRO A 99 19.56 15.35 7.46
CA PRO A 99 20.21 14.43 8.38
C PRO A 99 20.70 13.16 7.67
N ASP A 100 21.67 12.50 8.29
CA ASP A 100 22.16 11.18 7.86
C ASP A 100 21.04 10.14 7.74
N PHE A 101 21.36 8.99 7.13
CA PHE A 101 20.39 7.93 6.85
C PHE A 101 19.61 7.50 8.10
N LEU A 102 20.31 7.24 9.21
CA LEU A 102 19.70 6.79 10.46
C LEU A 102 18.69 7.81 10.98
N ARG A 103 19.13 9.06 11.14
CA ARG A 103 18.29 10.14 11.64
C ARG A 103 17.12 10.41 10.70
N ARG A 104 17.30 10.32 9.38
CA ARG A 104 16.19 10.42 8.44
C ARG A 104 15.14 9.35 8.70
N GLN A 105 15.53 8.08 8.78
CA GLN A 105 14.55 7.00 9.01
C GLN A 105 13.87 7.11 10.38
N VAL A 106 14.57 7.54 11.43
CA VAL A 106 13.98 7.67 12.77
C VAL A 106 13.07 8.90 12.88
N LEU A 107 13.49 10.04 12.34
CA LEU A 107 12.79 11.32 12.54
C LEU A 107 11.59 11.48 11.59
N THR A 108 11.63 10.91 10.38
CA THR A 108 10.53 11.08 9.40
C THR A 108 9.54 9.93 9.37
N SER A 109 9.75 8.91 10.20
CA SER A 109 8.89 7.73 10.33
C SER A 109 8.39 7.58 11.76
N ARG A 110 7.46 6.66 12.00
CA ARG A 110 7.04 6.27 13.35
C ARG A 110 6.68 4.80 13.45
N ASN A 111 6.74 4.32 14.69
CA ASN A 111 6.13 3.06 15.08
C ASN A 111 4.77 3.30 15.74
N VAL A 112 3.82 2.40 15.49
CA VAL A 112 2.48 2.42 16.09
C VAL A 112 2.41 1.31 17.14
N ARG A 113 2.08 1.69 18.38
CA ARG A 113 1.96 0.75 19.50
C ARG A 113 0.49 0.47 19.77
N GLY A 114 0.12 -0.81 19.91
CA GLY A 114 -1.22 -1.19 20.33
C GLY A 114 -1.44 -2.69 20.53
N GLY A 115 -0.37 -3.44 20.79
CA GLY A 115 -0.38 -4.87 21.06
C GLY A 115 -0.82 -5.73 19.86
N ARG A 116 -1.13 -7.01 20.13
CA ARG A 116 -1.37 -8.04 19.11
C ARG A 116 -2.44 -7.69 18.08
N LEU A 117 -3.50 -7.01 18.50
CA LEU A 117 -4.57 -6.60 17.58
C LEU A 117 -4.05 -5.57 16.55
N THR A 118 -3.21 -4.64 17.00
CA THR A 118 -2.58 -3.65 16.12
C THR A 118 -1.57 -4.31 15.20
N ASP A 119 -0.78 -5.26 15.71
CA ASP A 119 0.21 -5.99 14.91
C ASP A 119 -0.46 -6.78 13.77
N ILE A 120 -1.58 -7.45 14.07
CA ILE A 120 -2.38 -8.18 13.07
C ILE A 120 -3.03 -7.22 12.08
N ALA A 121 -3.69 -6.16 12.57
CA ALA A 121 -4.39 -5.21 11.72
C ALA A 121 -3.45 -4.39 10.83
N LEU A 122 -2.20 -4.19 11.25
CA LEU A 122 -1.19 -3.49 10.46
C LEU A 122 -0.27 -4.46 9.71
N GLY A 123 -0.43 -5.78 9.87
CA GLY A 123 0.38 -6.79 9.20
C GLY A 123 1.89 -6.65 9.49
N GLY A 124 2.26 -6.25 10.71
CA GLY A 124 3.65 -5.96 11.09
C GLY A 124 4.20 -4.63 10.58
N LEU A 125 3.46 -3.89 9.74
CA LEU A 125 3.84 -2.57 9.23
C LEU A 125 3.71 -1.45 10.29
N ASN A 126 3.54 -1.81 11.55
CA ASN A 126 3.56 -0.91 12.69
C ASN A 126 4.97 -0.61 13.22
N HIS A 127 5.99 -1.33 12.73
CA HIS A 127 7.41 -1.18 13.08
C HIS A 127 8.23 -0.61 11.91
N GLN A 128 7.89 0.61 11.50
CA GLN A 128 8.41 1.19 10.26
C GLN A 128 9.81 1.78 10.37
N ILE A 129 10.21 2.23 11.57
CA ILE A 129 11.58 2.72 11.77
C ILE A 129 12.55 1.57 11.50
N GLU A 130 12.28 0.41 12.09
CA GLU A 130 13.05 -0.80 11.90
C GLU A 130 12.99 -1.29 10.45
N HIS A 131 11.79 -1.29 9.84
CA HIS A 131 11.61 -1.68 8.44
C HIS A 131 12.48 -0.84 7.48
N HIS A 132 12.56 0.48 7.68
CA HIS A 132 13.39 1.35 6.85
C HIS A 132 14.89 1.24 7.14
N LEU A 133 15.28 0.95 8.38
CA LEU A 133 16.68 0.74 8.73
C LEU A 133 17.20 -0.59 8.19
N PHE A 134 16.33 -1.60 8.10
CA PHE A 134 16.70 -2.97 7.79
C PHE A 134 15.72 -3.61 6.80
N PRO A 135 15.64 -3.12 5.56
CA PRO A 135 14.65 -3.56 4.57
C PRO A 135 14.81 -5.02 4.11
N SER A 136 15.93 -5.64 4.46
CA SER A 136 16.25 -7.03 4.13
C SER A 136 16.17 -7.98 5.34
N MET A 137 15.85 -7.48 6.53
CA MET A 137 15.57 -8.36 7.67
C MET A 137 14.20 -9.03 7.50
N PRO A 138 14.10 -10.35 7.80
CA PRO A 138 12.85 -11.10 7.75
C PRO A 138 11.84 -10.64 8.81
#